data_AF-A0A3D4AAA3-F1
#
_entry.id   AF-A0A3D4AAA3-F1
#
_cell.length_a   1.000
_cell.length_b   1.000
_cell.length_c   1.000
_cell.angle_alpha   90.00
_cell.angle_beta   90.00
_cell.angle_gamma   90.00
#
_symmetry.space_group_name_H-M   'P 1'
#
loop_
_entity.id
_entity.type
_entity.pdbx_description
1 polymer ?
#
loop_
_entity_poly.entity_id
_entity_poly.type
_entity_poly.pdbx_seq_one_letter_code
_entity_poly.pdbx_strand_id
1 'polypeptide(L)'
;VVLVGAWGWFLYQGVIDPLGGINSLWPLFGLANQLLSVIALCLGTTLLIKMRKTKYLFVTLVPLCFMCAVTFSAGYLKIFSVDPKLGFLSGAQSLTEQAGALADPHKAAELIRQASVWRFDALMAASFLLLVLLIVLGSAIQWWQLVRGTKPVVLRESEFVQISQLEAARS
;
A
#
# COMPACT_ATOMS: atom_id res chain seq x y z
N VAL A 1 -19.45 -18.23 -1.31
CA VAL A 1 -19.09 -19.17 -0.22
C VAL A 1 -17.59 -19.43 -0.16
N VAL A 2 -16.93 -19.84 -1.26
CA VAL A 2 -15.47 -20.14 -1.28
C VAL A 2 -14.61 -18.97 -0.77
N LEU A 3 -14.86 -17.74 -1.23
CA LEU A 3 -14.13 -16.55 -0.76
C LEU A 3 -14.29 -16.31 0.75
N VAL A 4 -15.51 -16.47 1.26
CA VAL A 4 -15.82 -16.28 2.70
C VAL A 4 -15.18 -17.40 3.53
N GLY A 5 -15.18 -18.64 3.03
CA GLY A 5 -14.48 -19.75 3.66
C GLY A 5 -12.96 -19.57 3.67
N ALA A 6 -12.37 -19.06 2.58
CA ALA A 6 -10.94 -18.77 2.49
C ALA A 6 -10.52 -17.64 3.44
N TRP A 7 -11.30 -16.56 3.54
CA TRP A 7 -11.08 -15.50 4.53
C TRP A 7 -11.26 -16.00 5.96
N GLY A 8 -12.28 -16.83 6.20
CA GLY A 8 -12.50 -17.46 7.50
C GLY A 8 -11.33 -18.35 7.94
N TRP A 9 -10.81 -19.17 7.02
CA TRP A 9 -9.61 -19.98 7.25
C TRP A 9 -8.38 -19.12 7.52
N PHE A 10 -8.15 -18.08 6.74
CA PHE A 10 -7.03 -17.16 6.92
C PHE A 10 -7.07 -16.46 8.29
N LEU A 11 -8.23 -15.98 8.71
CA LEU A 11 -8.42 -15.38 10.04
C LEU A 11 -8.23 -16.40 11.16
N TYR A 12 -8.74 -17.62 11.00
CA TYR A 12 -8.56 -18.70 11.96
C TYR A 12 -7.08 -19.05 12.16
N GLN A 13 -6.33 -19.18 11.07
CA GLN A 13 -4.87 -19.38 11.11
C GLN A 13 -4.15 -18.21 11.80
N GLY A 14 -4.55 -16.97 11.51
CA GLY A 14 -3.98 -15.79 12.15
C GLY A 14 -4.21 -15.74 13.67
N VAL A 15 -5.36 -16.25 14.15
CA VAL A 15 -5.71 -16.29 15.58
C VAL A 15 -4.98 -17.42 16.33
N ILE A 16 -4.77 -18.57 15.69
CA ILE A 16 -4.18 -19.75 16.35
C ILE A 16 -2.66 -19.75 16.33
N ASP A 17 -2.00 -18.97 15.47
CA ASP A 17 -0.53 -18.90 15.45
C ASP A 17 0.02 -18.27 16.75
N PRO A 18 0.73 -19.06 17.59
CA PRO A 18 1.27 -18.58 18.86
C PRO A 18 2.37 -17.52 18.70
N LEU A 19 2.93 -17.34 17.49
CA LEU A 19 3.96 -16.32 17.23
C LEU A 19 3.43 -14.94 16.86
N GLY A 20 2.12 -14.73 16.96
CA GLY A 20 1.53 -13.43 16.72
C GLY A 20 1.17 -13.19 15.26
N GLY A 21 0.61 -14.21 14.59
CA GLY A 21 0.07 -14.10 13.23
C GLY A 21 -0.85 -12.88 13.08
N ILE A 22 -1.89 -12.76 13.90
CA ILE A 22 -2.83 -11.62 13.83
C ILE A 22 -2.17 -10.26 14.15
N ASN A 23 -1.17 -10.24 15.04
CA ASN A 23 -0.50 -9.02 15.48
C ASN A 23 0.46 -8.45 14.44
N SER A 24 1.02 -9.30 13.57
CA SER A 24 1.83 -8.84 12.43
C SER A 24 0.98 -8.55 11.19
N LEU A 25 -0.04 -9.37 10.94
CA LEU A 25 -0.92 -9.24 9.76
C LEU A 25 -1.73 -7.94 9.75
N TRP A 26 -2.27 -7.50 10.90
CA TRP A 26 -3.10 -6.30 10.97
C TRP A 26 -2.36 -5.02 10.54
N PRO A 27 -1.16 -4.73 11.08
CA PRO A 27 -0.35 -3.60 10.62
C PRO A 27 -0.04 -3.65 9.11
N LEU A 28 0.29 -4.82 8.56
CA LEU A 28 0.56 -4.99 7.14
C LEU A 28 -0.69 -4.72 6.28
N PHE A 29 -1.85 -5.19 6.71
CA PHE A 29 -3.11 -4.92 6.02
C PHE A 29 -3.46 -3.43 6.02
N GLY A 30 -3.25 -2.75 7.15
CA GLY A 30 -3.41 -1.30 7.26
C GLY A 30 -2.48 -0.55 6.30
N LEU A 31 -1.20 -0.93 6.24
CA LEU A 31 -0.22 -0.34 5.33
C LEU A 31 -0.61 -0.58 3.86
N ALA A 32 -1.03 -1.80 3.49
CA ALA A 32 -1.46 -2.12 2.13
C ALA A 32 -2.66 -1.27 1.68
N ASN A 33 -3.65 -1.06 2.54
CA ASN A 33 -4.82 -0.24 2.22
C ASN A 33 -4.49 1.24 2.03
N GLN A 34 -3.53 1.75 2.81
CA GLN A 34 -3.06 3.12 2.63
C GLN A 34 -2.31 3.28 1.31
N LEU A 35 -1.47 2.30 0.94
CA LEU A 35 -0.77 2.28 -0.35
C LEU A 35 -1.75 2.16 -1.53
N LEU A 36 -2.82 1.38 -1.40
CA LEU A 36 -3.88 1.31 -2.41
C LEU A 36 -4.57 2.67 -2.59
N SER A 37 -4.80 3.38 -1.48
CA SER A 37 -5.36 4.74 -1.51
C SER A 37 -4.43 5.72 -2.24
N VAL A 38 -3.12 5.62 -2.04
CA VAL A 38 -2.11 6.40 -2.79
C VAL A 38 -2.20 6.11 -4.30
N ILE A 39 -2.28 4.84 -4.70
CA ILE A 39 -2.42 4.46 -6.12
C ILE A 39 -3.72 5.01 -6.71
N ALA A 40 -4.85 4.88 -6.00
CA ALA A 40 -6.14 5.39 -6.45
C ALA A 40 -6.13 6.91 -6.64
N LEU A 41 -5.51 7.66 -5.73
CA LEU A 41 -5.36 9.12 -5.81
C LEU A 41 -4.42 9.54 -6.94
N CYS A 42 -3.34 8.78 -7.20
CA CYS A 42 -2.49 8.98 -8.38
C CYS A 42 -3.28 8.78 -9.68
N LEU A 43 -4.08 7.72 -9.77
CA LEU A 43 -4.94 7.48 -10.93
C LEU A 43 -5.95 8.61 -11.13
N GLY A 44 -6.66 9.01 -10.07
CA GLY A 44 -7.63 10.11 -10.10
C GLY A 44 -7.00 11.43 -10.56
N THR A 45 -5.82 11.76 -10.05
CA THR A 45 -5.05 12.95 -10.49
C THR A 45 -4.70 12.87 -11.97
N THR A 46 -4.26 11.69 -12.44
CA THR A 46 -3.93 11.45 -13.85
C THR A 46 -5.14 11.66 -14.77
N LEU A 47 -6.32 11.15 -14.37
CA LEU A 47 -7.56 11.31 -15.12
C LEU A 47 -7.99 12.79 -15.20
N LEU A 48 -7.95 13.53 -14.08
CA LEU A 48 -8.29 14.95 -14.07
C LEU A 48 -7.41 15.80 -15.00
N ILE A 49 -6.11 15.49 -15.07
CA ILE A 49 -5.17 16.16 -15.98
C ILE A 49 -5.53 15.86 -17.44
N LYS A 50 -5.82 14.59 -17.76
CA LYS A 50 -6.25 14.20 -19.11
C LYS A 50 -7.56 14.85 -19.52
N MET A 51 -8.49 15.06 -18.60
CA MET A 51 -9.75 15.77 -18.85
C MET A 51 -9.59 17.30 -18.93
N ARG A 52 -8.37 17.85 -18.81
CA ARG A 52 -8.07 19.30 -18.71
C ARG A 52 -8.83 20.02 -17.58
N LYS A 53 -9.22 19.30 -16.53
CA LYS A 53 -9.97 19.82 -15.36
C LYS A 53 -9.00 20.31 -14.27
N THR A 54 -8.05 21.17 -14.64
CA THR A 54 -6.94 21.62 -13.76
C THR A 54 -7.41 22.33 -12.48
N LYS A 55 -8.60 22.96 -12.51
CA LYS A 55 -9.21 23.59 -11.33
C LYS A 55 -9.51 22.60 -10.19
N TYR A 56 -9.74 21.32 -10.47
CA TYR A 56 -10.09 20.32 -9.45
C TYR A 56 -8.90 19.50 -8.96
N LEU A 57 -7.69 19.79 -9.45
CA LEU A 57 -6.51 18.98 -9.16
C LEU A 57 -6.13 18.94 -7.68
N PHE A 58 -6.45 20.01 -6.94
CA PHE A 58 -6.21 20.08 -5.50
C PHE A 58 -7.00 19.02 -4.71
N VAL A 59 -8.18 18.60 -5.21
CA VAL A 59 -9.05 17.63 -4.55
C VAL A 59 -8.38 16.26 -4.44
N THR A 60 -7.53 15.90 -5.40
CA THR A 60 -6.79 14.63 -5.40
C THR A 60 -5.35 14.81 -4.92
N LEU A 61 -4.68 15.92 -5.28
CA LEU A 61 -3.27 16.14 -4.91
C LEU A 61 -3.07 16.37 -3.41
N VAL A 62 -3.92 17.14 -2.75
CA VAL A 62 -3.78 17.41 -1.31
C VAL A 62 -3.87 16.12 -0.48
N PRO A 63 -4.93 15.29 -0.61
CA PRO A 63 -4.98 14.02 0.10
C PRO A 63 -3.89 13.05 -0.35
N LEU A 64 -3.46 13.08 -1.63
CA LEU A 64 -2.33 12.27 -2.08
C LEU A 64 -1.04 12.61 -1.34
N CYS A 65 -0.68 13.89 -1.26
CA CYS A 65 0.52 14.34 -0.57
C CYS A 65 0.47 13.96 0.93
N PHE A 66 -0.68 14.14 1.57
CA PHE A 66 -0.87 13.75 2.96
C PHE A 66 -0.72 12.24 3.17
N MET A 67 -1.38 11.43 2.35
CA MET A 67 -1.29 9.97 2.42
C MET A 67 0.13 9.49 2.15
N CYS A 68 0.81 10.02 1.14
CA CYS A 68 2.22 9.74 0.90
C CYS A 68 3.07 10.07 2.14
N ALA A 69 2.93 11.28 2.70
CA ALA A 69 3.71 11.68 3.87
C ALA A 69 3.52 10.72 5.05
N VAL A 70 2.27 10.39 5.41
CA VAL A 70 1.97 9.50 6.54
C VAL A 70 2.41 8.06 6.24
N THR A 71 2.08 7.51 5.09
CA THR A 71 2.33 6.11 4.76
C THR A 71 3.81 5.81 4.54
N PHE A 72 4.54 6.67 3.83
CA PHE A 72 5.98 6.49 3.66
C PHE A 72 6.74 6.70 4.98
N SER A 73 6.35 7.68 5.80
CA SER A 73 6.97 7.87 7.12
C SER A 73 6.72 6.69 8.05
N ALA A 74 5.48 6.22 8.14
CA ALA A 74 5.12 5.06 8.95
C ALA A 74 5.80 3.78 8.44
N GLY A 75 5.84 3.58 7.12
CA GLY A 75 6.50 2.45 6.49
C GLY A 75 8.01 2.43 6.75
N TYR A 76 8.66 3.59 6.65
CA TYR A 76 10.08 3.73 6.97
C TYR A 76 10.36 3.38 8.44
N LEU A 77 9.59 3.93 9.37
CA LEU A 77 9.72 3.60 10.79
C LEU A 77 9.47 2.11 11.06
N LYS A 78 8.48 1.50 10.40
CA LYS A 78 8.15 0.09 10.59
C LYS A 78 9.27 -0.86 10.13
N ILE A 79 10.04 -0.48 9.12
CA ILE A 79 11.14 -1.31 8.60
C ILE A 79 12.45 -1.03 9.38
N PHE A 80 12.79 0.24 9.56
CA PHE A 80 14.14 0.68 9.97
C PHE A 80 14.23 1.25 11.39
N SER A 81 13.13 1.35 12.15
CA SER A 81 13.21 1.87 13.52
C SER A 81 14.12 1.00 14.39
N VAL A 82 14.99 1.66 15.16
CA VAL A 82 15.85 1.04 16.18
C VAL A 82 15.04 0.47 17.35
N ASP A 83 13.84 1.01 17.57
CA ASP A 83 12.72 0.48 18.36
C ASP A 83 12.41 -1.00 18.13
N PRO A 84 12.84 -2.02 18.90
CA PRO A 84 12.46 -3.42 18.62
C PRO A 84 10.95 -3.68 18.63
N LYS A 85 10.16 -2.82 19.29
CA LYS A 85 8.69 -2.89 19.28
C LYS A 85 8.08 -2.28 18.01
N LEU A 86 8.81 -1.39 17.35
CA LEU A 86 8.34 -0.66 16.17
C LEU A 86 8.90 -1.24 14.88
N GLY A 87 10.22 -1.45 14.82
CA GLY A 87 10.97 -1.90 13.66
C GLY A 87 11.00 -3.42 13.51
N PHE A 88 10.70 -3.90 12.31
CA PHE A 88 10.75 -5.33 12.01
C PHE A 88 12.17 -5.89 12.05
N LEU A 89 13.17 -5.14 11.56
CA LEU A 89 14.56 -5.60 11.53
C LEU A 89 15.18 -5.64 12.94
N SER A 90 14.96 -4.59 13.74
CA SER A 90 15.42 -4.51 15.13
C SER A 90 14.69 -5.51 16.03
N GLY A 91 13.39 -5.71 15.82
CA GLY A 91 12.63 -6.74 16.52
C GLY A 91 13.12 -8.16 16.19
N ALA A 92 13.39 -8.45 14.91
CA ALA A 92 13.96 -9.73 14.50
C ALA A 92 15.35 -9.98 15.12
N GLN A 93 16.18 -8.94 15.22
CA GLN A 93 17.48 -9.04 15.88
C GLN A 93 17.32 -9.31 17.38
N SER A 94 16.45 -8.56 18.07
CA SER A 94 16.17 -8.75 19.50
C SER A 94 15.66 -10.16 19.81
N LEU A 95 14.78 -10.71 18.97
CA LEU A 95 14.29 -12.09 19.10
C LEU A 95 15.40 -13.12 18.90
N THR A 96 16.33 -12.87 17.98
CA THR A 96 17.49 -13.75 17.73
C THR A 96 18.46 -13.73 18.92
N GLU A 97 18.70 -12.56 19.50
CA GLU A 97 19.54 -12.41 20.70
C GLU A 97 18.93 -13.10 21.92
N GLN A 98 17.62 -12.94 22.13
CA GLN A 98 16.89 -13.63 23.19
C GLN A 98 16.94 -15.15 23.02
N ALA A 99 16.83 -15.66 21.79
CA ALA A 99 16.96 -17.09 21.51
C ALA A 99 18.33 -17.65 21.92
N GLY A 100 19.41 -16.87 21.72
CA GLY A 100 20.77 -17.26 22.11
C GLY A 100 21.01 -17.29 23.62
N ALA A 101 20.21 -16.57 24.41
CA ALA A 101 20.30 -16.55 25.87
C ALA A 101 19.45 -17.64 26.55
N LEU A 102 18.57 -18.33 25.80
CA LEU A 102 17.68 -19.35 26.34
C LEU A 102 18.36 -20.72 26.37
N ALA A 103 18.28 -21.39 27.53
CA ALA A 103 18.74 -22.77 27.68
C ALA A 103 17.78 -23.82 27.10
N ASP A 104 16.50 -23.46 26.92
CA ASP A 104 15.46 -24.34 26.36
C ASP A 104 15.48 -24.31 24.82
N PRO A 105 15.88 -25.40 24.14
CA PRO A 105 16.02 -25.43 22.69
C PRO A 105 14.70 -25.22 21.94
N HIS A 106 13.57 -25.64 22.52
CA HIS A 106 12.27 -25.55 21.85
C HIS A 106 11.81 -24.09 21.77
N LYS A 107 11.95 -23.35 22.88
CA LYS A 107 11.60 -21.93 22.93
C LYS A 107 12.56 -21.08 22.11
N ALA A 108 13.86 -21.42 22.11
CA ALA A 108 14.84 -20.74 21.26
C ALA A 108 14.51 -20.89 19.76
N ALA A 109 14.13 -22.11 19.31
CA ALA A 109 13.72 -22.35 17.93
C ALA A 109 12.49 -21.51 17.53
N GLU A 110 11.52 -21.35 18.43
CA GLU A 110 10.29 -20.61 18.16
C GLU A 110 10.54 -19.10 18.04
N LEU A 111 11.44 -18.53 18.84
CA LEU A 111 11.90 -17.14 18.69
C LEU A 111 12.66 -16.91 17.37
N ILE A 112 13.47 -17.86 16.93
CA ILE A 112 14.17 -17.80 15.64
C ILE A 112 13.17 -17.86 14.47
N ARG A 113 12.13 -18.69 14.58
CA ARG A 113 11.03 -18.73 13.62
C ARG A 113 10.34 -17.37 13.56
N GLN A 114 10.05 -16.77 14.71
CA GLN A 114 9.42 -15.44 14.78
C GLN A 114 10.28 -14.35 14.16
N ALA A 115 11.58 -14.35 14.43
CA ALA A 115 12.54 -13.42 13.82
C ALA A 115 12.56 -13.54 12.29
N SER A 116 12.46 -14.77 11.78
CA SER A 116 12.41 -15.02 10.33
C SER A 116 11.13 -14.49 9.70
N VAL A 117 9.98 -14.65 10.36
CA VAL A 117 8.70 -14.05 9.93
C VAL A 117 8.80 -12.53 9.88
N TRP A 118 9.35 -11.89 10.91
CA TRP A 118 9.51 -10.42 10.93
C TRP A 118 10.42 -9.91 9.82
N ARG A 119 11.49 -10.64 9.47
CA ARG A 119 12.34 -10.30 8.32
C ARG A 119 11.59 -10.42 7.00
N PHE A 120 10.74 -11.42 6.86
CA PHE A 120 9.88 -11.59 5.69
C PHE A 120 8.86 -10.45 5.59
N ASP A 121 8.22 -10.08 6.70
CA ASP A 121 7.29 -8.96 6.77
C ASP A 121 7.96 -7.63 6.42
N ALA A 122 9.20 -7.41 6.87
CA ALA A 122 10.02 -6.26 6.48
C ALA A 122 10.26 -6.21 4.98
N LEU A 123 10.59 -7.35 4.37
CA LEU A 123 10.81 -7.47 2.92
C LEU A 123 9.52 -7.17 2.15
N MET A 124 8.39 -7.73 2.57
CA MET A 124 7.09 -7.47 1.95
C MET A 124 6.73 -5.98 2.04
N ALA A 125 6.81 -5.39 3.22
CA ALA A 125 6.55 -3.96 3.42
C ALA A 125 7.45 -3.07 2.55
N ALA A 126 8.76 -3.38 2.51
CA ALA A 126 9.72 -2.65 1.68
C ALA A 126 9.39 -2.74 0.18
N SER A 127 9.04 -3.93 -0.30
CA SER A 127 8.69 -4.14 -1.70
C SER A 127 7.43 -3.37 -2.12
N PHE A 128 6.39 -3.37 -1.28
CA PHE A 128 5.16 -2.61 -1.54
C PHE A 128 5.41 -1.10 -1.53
N LEU A 129 6.18 -0.60 -0.56
CA LEU A 129 6.55 0.82 -0.50
C LEU A 129 7.35 1.23 -1.74
N LEU A 130 8.34 0.42 -2.14
CA LEU A 130 9.14 0.69 -3.33
C LEU A 130 8.28 0.70 -4.60
N LEU A 131 7.40 -0.30 -4.79
CA LEU A 131 6.54 -0.37 -5.96
C LEU A 131 5.60 0.84 -6.05
N VAL A 132 4.99 1.24 -4.93
CA VAL A 132 4.11 2.41 -4.89
C VAL A 132 4.90 3.71 -5.09
N LEU A 133 6.11 3.81 -4.54
CA LEU A 133 7.00 4.95 -4.79
C LEU A 133 7.27 5.10 -6.29
N LEU A 134 7.58 4.02 -6.99
CA LEU A 134 7.78 4.04 -8.44
C LEU A 134 6.51 4.48 -9.19
N ILE A 135 5.33 4.05 -8.75
CA ILE A 135 4.04 4.50 -9.33
C ILE A 135 3.84 5.99 -9.12
N VAL A 136 4.10 6.50 -7.91
CA VAL A 136 3.96 7.93 -7.57
C VAL A 136 4.93 8.76 -8.42
N LEU A 137 6.20 8.37 -8.50
CA LEU A 137 7.21 9.04 -9.31
C LEU A 137 6.86 8.99 -10.80
N GLY A 138 6.47 7.83 -11.31
CA GLY A 138 6.03 7.66 -12.69
C GLY A 138 4.81 8.54 -13.02
N SER A 139 3.85 8.61 -12.10
CA SER A 139 2.66 9.46 -12.24
C SER A 139 3.03 10.95 -12.24
N ALA A 140 3.87 11.39 -11.31
CA ALA A 140 4.36 12.77 -11.25
C ALA A 140 5.10 13.18 -12.53
N ILE A 141 5.97 12.31 -13.06
CA ILE A 141 6.65 12.52 -14.34
C ILE A 141 5.63 12.63 -15.49
N GLN A 142 4.61 11.77 -15.53
CA GLN A 142 3.55 11.87 -16.54
C GLN A 142 2.77 13.18 -16.45
N TRP A 143 2.43 13.63 -15.24
CA TRP A 143 1.73 14.90 -15.04
C TRP A 143 2.56 16.08 -15.52
N TRP A 144 3.86 16.08 -15.20
CA TRP A 144 4.80 17.10 -15.67
C TRP A 144 4.91 17.14 -17.19
N GLN A 145 5.02 15.97 -17.84
CA GLN A 145 5.07 15.85 -19.30
C GLN A 145 3.77 16.34 -19.97
N LEU A 146 2.61 16.04 -19.38
CA LEU A 146 1.30 16.47 -19.88
C LEU A 146 1.09 17.97 -19.75
N VAL A 147 1.46 18.57 -18.60
CA VAL A 147 1.37 20.02 -18.39
C VAL A 147 2.33 20.78 -19.30
N ARG A 148 3.51 20.22 -19.60
CA ARG A 148 4.47 20.78 -20.56
C ARG A 148 4.11 20.57 -22.03
N GLY A 149 3.00 19.90 -22.36
CA GLY A 149 2.53 19.71 -23.73
C GLY A 149 3.31 18.68 -24.56
N THR A 150 4.16 17.85 -23.93
CA THR A 150 5.02 16.88 -24.63
C THR A 150 4.32 15.59 -25.06
N LYS A 151 3.06 15.36 -24.64
CA LYS A 151 2.26 14.19 -25.06
C LYS A 151 0.86 14.61 -25.50
N PRO A 152 0.38 14.17 -26.68
CA PRO A 152 -1.00 14.41 -27.09
C PRO A 152 -1.96 13.64 -26.17
N VAL A 153 -2.96 14.34 -25.65
CA VAL A 153 -4.00 13.78 -24.79
C VAL A 153 -4.98 13.00 -25.69
N VAL A 154 -4.79 11.69 -25.82
CA VAL A 154 -5.75 10.81 -26.50
C VAL A 154 -6.75 10.30 -25.45
N LEU A 155 -7.96 10.84 -25.46
CA LEU A 155 -9.10 10.34 -24.69
C LEU A 155 -9.86 9.32 -25.56
N ARG A 156 -10.07 8.10 -25.06
CA ARG A 156 -10.96 7.10 -25.67
C ARG A 156 -12.31 7.06 -24.96
N GLU A 157 -12.80 8.21 -24.53
CA GLU A 157 -14.15 8.33 -24.00
C GLU A 157 -15.10 8.48 -25.19
N SER A 158 -16.24 7.78 -25.15
CA SER A 158 -17.31 7.98 -26.12
C SER A 158 -17.78 9.43 -26.05
N GLU A 159 -18.08 10.02 -27.21
CA GLU A 159 -18.61 11.38 -27.30
C GLU A 159 -19.81 11.54 -26.35
N PHE A 160 -19.84 12.63 -25.58
CA PHE A 160 -20.93 12.88 -24.63
C PHE A 160 -22.22 13.15 -25.40
N VAL A 161 -23.09 12.15 -25.49
CA VAL A 161 -24.42 12.31 -26.09
C VAL A 161 -25.37 12.83 -25.01
N GLN A 162 -25.90 14.04 -25.20
CA GLN A 162 -26.96 14.57 -24.34
C GLN A 162 -28.26 13.76 -24.54
N ILE A 163 -28.94 13.41 -23.45
CA ILE A 163 -30.22 12.65 -23.48
C ILE A 163 -31.28 13.36 -24.34
N SER A 164 -31.29 14.69 -24.37
CA SER A 164 -32.18 15.48 -25.24
C SER A 164 -31.99 15.21 -26.73
N GLN A 165 -30.77 14.89 -27.17
CA GLN A 165 -30.49 14.54 -28.57
C GLN A 165 -30.91 13.10 -28.90
N LEU A 166 -30.89 12.19 -27.93
CA LEU A 166 -31.42 10.83 -28.10
C LEU A 166 -32.95 10.80 -28.18
N GLU A 167 -33.63 11.67 -27.43
CA GLU A 167 -35.08 11.82 -27.52
C GLU A 167 -35.52 12.44 -28.86
N ALA A 168 -34.80 13.45 -29.34
CA ALA A 168 -35.06 14.07 -30.65
C ALA A 168 -34.74 13.16 -31.86
N ALA A 169 -33.78 12.23 -31.73
CA ALA A 169 -33.46 11.25 -32.77
C ALA A 169 -34.43 10.05 -32.82
N ARG A 170 -35.30 9.91 -31.80
CA ARG A 170 -36.26 8.81 -31.68
C ARG A 170 -37.69 9.21 -32.11
N SER A 171 -37.94 10.50 -32.36
CA SER A 171 -39.18 11.07 -32.90
C SER A 171 -39.10 11.30 -34.40
#